data_AF-A0A537EQ37-F1
#
_entry.id   AF-A0A537EQ37-F1
#
_cell.length_a   1.000
_cell.length_b   1.000
_cell.length_c   1.000
_cell.angle_alpha   90.00
_cell.angle_beta   90.00
_cell.angle_gamma   90.00
#
_symmetry.space_group_name_H-M   'P 1'
#
loop_
_entity.id
_entity.type
_entity.pdbx_description
1 polymer ?
#
loop_
_entity_poly.entity_id
_entity_poly.type
_entity_poly.pdbx_seq_one_letter_code
_entity_poly.pdbx_strand_id
1 'polypeptide(L)'
;MGDVKVPRMTTVKLTIVDGDLEVERDSQVEPEGASPIQVSGSVRCYGHAAFGGSLQCADFQSDEGRIIVRGDLKSAGDVEVRNGELMVEGSLDARSVDVDKRLSVSKDAKAEDFDVGGMLGVSGSITARSVDVGGSFKVGGTAIVDNIDVGGSVDIQGELKGAKVDVGGAVSLAGGEVSDQVDVGGSFTSSKPLKFNRIDVGGSVILTEGGQGGRVDVGGRFESRGSLTFETIEVGGTVEIGGDGDGVAIDVGGTFQTSGNLTLKEDLRVGGRARIGKALRLNSLDVGGEIEADLVEAQDEVNWKEESGQGTST
;
A
#
# COMPACT_ATOMS: atom_id res chain seq x y z
N MET A 1 21.27 -27.41 30.36
CA MET A 1 20.74 -28.15 29.20
C MET A 1 21.51 -27.62 27.99
N GLY A 2 21.36 -28.20 26.81
CA GLY A 2 22.15 -27.82 25.64
C GLY A 2 21.36 -28.08 24.37
N ASP A 3 22.02 -27.91 23.24
CA ASP A 3 21.39 -27.97 21.92
C ASP A 3 20.56 -29.25 21.72
N VAL A 4 19.39 -29.08 21.08
CA VAL A 4 18.45 -30.16 20.80
C VAL A 4 18.34 -30.36 19.30
N LYS A 5 18.40 -31.62 18.86
CA LYS A 5 18.23 -31.99 17.46
C LYS A 5 17.00 -32.89 17.29
N VAL A 6 16.05 -32.45 16.46
CA VAL A 6 14.88 -33.21 16.04
C VAL A 6 15.23 -33.95 14.75
N PRO A 7 15.32 -35.30 14.76
CA PRO A 7 15.68 -36.07 13.58
C PRO A 7 14.62 -36.02 12.48
N ARG A 8 15.02 -36.31 11.25
CA ARG A 8 14.15 -36.32 10.06
C ARG A 8 12.91 -37.17 10.24
N MET A 9 11.79 -36.71 9.70
CA MET A 9 10.52 -37.46 9.68
C MET A 9 10.04 -37.89 11.06
N THR A 10 10.35 -37.09 12.10
CA THR A 10 9.92 -37.38 13.47
C THR A 10 8.99 -36.31 14.03
N THR A 11 8.22 -36.71 15.03
CA THR A 11 7.47 -35.79 15.88
C THR A 11 8.06 -35.84 17.27
N VAL A 12 8.51 -34.69 17.80
CA VAL A 12 9.05 -34.56 19.14
C VAL A 12 8.21 -33.58 19.94
N LYS A 13 7.96 -33.90 21.21
CA LYS A 13 7.31 -32.99 22.15
C LYS A 13 8.36 -32.21 22.93
N LEU A 14 8.28 -30.88 22.91
CA LEU A 14 9.19 -29.99 23.61
C LEU A 14 8.40 -28.90 24.36
N THR A 15 8.98 -28.36 25.42
CA THR A 15 8.45 -27.15 26.08
C THR A 15 9.53 -26.08 26.17
N ILE A 16 10.72 -26.43 26.68
CA ILE A 16 11.85 -25.52 26.84
C ILE A 16 13.11 -26.17 26.25
N VAL A 17 13.85 -25.40 25.47
CA VAL A 17 15.19 -25.71 24.96
C VAL A 17 16.14 -24.62 25.44
N ASP A 18 17.12 -25.00 26.25
CA ASP A 18 18.18 -24.13 26.74
C ASP A 18 19.42 -24.32 25.87
N GLY A 19 19.46 -23.60 24.75
CA GLY A 19 20.41 -23.77 23.65
C GLY A 19 19.75 -23.61 22.28
N ASP A 20 20.42 -24.08 21.24
CA ASP A 20 19.90 -24.09 19.87
C ASP A 20 18.93 -25.28 19.64
N LEU A 21 17.97 -25.12 18.73
CA LEU A 21 17.07 -26.17 18.28
C LEU A 21 17.27 -26.41 16.77
N GLU A 22 17.80 -27.57 16.41
CA GLU A 22 17.88 -28.03 15.02
C GLU A 22 16.68 -28.93 14.69
N VAL A 23 15.94 -28.58 13.65
CA VAL A 23 14.80 -29.36 13.15
C VAL A 23 15.10 -29.85 11.74
N GLU A 24 15.31 -31.15 11.59
CA GLU A 24 15.58 -31.75 10.28
C GLU A 24 14.31 -31.92 9.44
N ARG A 25 14.49 -32.22 8.16
CA ARG A 25 13.43 -32.32 7.14
C ARG A 25 12.24 -33.20 7.55
N ASP A 26 11.06 -32.72 7.17
CA ASP A 26 9.75 -33.36 7.32
C ASP A 26 9.40 -33.68 8.78
N SER A 27 9.86 -32.84 9.72
CA SER A 27 9.70 -33.06 11.16
C SER A 27 8.69 -32.11 11.80
N GLN A 28 8.19 -32.50 12.98
CA GLN A 28 7.17 -31.77 13.71
C GLN A 28 7.58 -31.60 15.17
N VAL A 29 7.46 -30.37 15.67
CA VAL A 29 7.69 -30.04 17.08
C VAL A 29 6.35 -29.69 17.70
N GLU A 30 5.90 -30.53 18.63
CA GLU A 30 4.66 -30.33 19.35
C GLU A 30 4.95 -29.77 20.76
N PRO A 31 4.12 -28.85 21.28
CA PRO A 31 4.23 -28.47 22.68
C PRO A 31 3.89 -29.68 23.58
N GLU A 32 4.75 -30.00 24.54
CA GLU A 32 4.46 -31.05 25.53
C GLU A 32 3.44 -30.57 26.59
N GLY A 33 3.42 -29.27 26.86
CA GLY A 33 2.54 -28.60 27.83
C GLY A 33 1.94 -27.30 27.28
N ALA A 34 2.05 -26.22 28.05
CA ALA A 34 1.54 -24.91 27.63
C ALA A 34 2.41 -24.30 26.51
N SER A 35 1.77 -23.79 25.47
CA SER A 35 2.39 -22.94 24.44
C SER A 35 2.84 -21.61 25.07
N PRO A 36 3.99 -21.02 24.68
CA PRO A 36 4.85 -21.36 23.55
C PRO A 36 5.92 -22.42 23.84
N ILE A 37 6.44 -23.06 22.79
CA ILE A 37 7.74 -23.73 22.80
C ILE A 37 8.80 -22.63 22.94
N GLN A 38 9.59 -22.67 24.02
CA GLN A 38 10.61 -21.67 24.33
C GLN A 38 12.00 -22.20 23.98
N VAL A 39 12.73 -21.48 23.13
CA VAL A 39 14.11 -21.79 22.75
C VAL A 39 14.96 -20.57 23.14
N SER A 40 15.96 -20.75 24.00
CA SER A 40 16.80 -19.62 24.42
C SER A 40 17.79 -19.18 23.33
N GLY A 41 18.19 -20.11 22.45
CA GLY A 41 19.04 -19.87 21.28
C GLY A 41 18.27 -19.79 19.96
N SER A 42 18.96 -20.13 18.87
CA SER A 42 18.42 -20.10 17.52
C SER A 42 17.64 -21.37 17.19
N VAL A 43 16.58 -21.23 16.40
CA VAL A 43 15.88 -22.36 15.77
C VAL A 43 16.34 -22.46 14.32
N ARG A 44 16.87 -23.62 13.91
CA ARG A 44 17.31 -23.89 12.53
C ARG A 44 16.53 -25.04 11.93
N CYS A 45 15.79 -24.79 10.86
CA CYS A 45 15.04 -25.79 10.11
C CYS A 45 15.75 -26.16 8.81
N TYR A 46 15.85 -27.46 8.51
CA TYR A 46 16.46 -27.97 7.29
C TYR A 46 15.40 -28.66 6.42
N GLY A 47 14.66 -27.88 5.63
CA GLY A 47 13.52 -28.33 4.83
C GLY A 47 12.17 -28.15 5.53
N HIS A 48 11.15 -28.90 5.11
CA HIS A 48 9.80 -28.78 5.66
C HIS A 48 9.78 -29.07 7.16
N ALA A 49 9.17 -28.19 7.94
CA ALA A 49 8.98 -28.40 9.37
C ALA A 49 7.67 -27.75 9.85
N ALA A 50 7.09 -28.33 10.89
CA ALA A 50 5.88 -27.81 11.52
C ALA A 50 6.05 -27.66 13.03
N PHE A 51 5.57 -26.55 13.57
CA PHE A 51 5.48 -26.28 15.00
C PHE A 51 3.99 -26.27 15.38
N GLY A 52 3.59 -27.19 16.25
CA GLY A 52 2.20 -27.42 16.64
C GLY A 52 1.57 -26.32 17.49
N GLY A 53 2.37 -25.37 17.97
CA GLY A 53 1.93 -24.24 18.79
C GLY A 53 2.73 -22.98 18.51
N SER A 54 2.66 -22.03 19.44
CA SER A 54 3.47 -20.81 19.37
C SER A 54 4.94 -21.13 19.64
N LEU A 55 5.84 -20.36 19.02
CA LEU A 55 7.28 -20.52 19.12
C LEU A 55 7.90 -19.20 19.58
N GLN A 56 8.76 -19.28 20.60
CA GLN A 56 9.60 -18.16 21.02
C GLN A 56 11.07 -18.55 20.91
N CYS A 57 11.87 -17.73 20.24
CA CYS A 57 13.30 -18.00 20.01
C CYS A 57 14.14 -16.71 19.98
N ALA A 58 15.46 -16.86 20.03
CA ALA A 58 16.37 -15.74 19.79
C ALA A 58 16.39 -15.36 18.31
N ASP A 59 16.60 -16.33 17.43
CA ASP A 59 16.55 -16.18 15.97
C ASP A 59 15.85 -17.40 15.36
N PHE A 60 15.18 -17.20 14.22
CA PHE A 60 14.58 -18.27 13.45
C PHE A 60 15.21 -18.33 12.07
N GLN A 61 15.72 -19.49 11.68
CA GLN A 61 16.36 -19.72 10.39
C GLN A 61 15.80 -20.98 9.74
N SER A 62 15.59 -20.93 8.43
CA SER A 62 15.24 -22.10 7.64
C SER A 62 15.98 -22.11 6.32
N ASP A 63 16.55 -23.27 5.99
CA ASP A 63 17.10 -23.57 4.68
C ASP A 63 16.12 -24.47 3.91
N GLU A 64 15.49 -23.90 2.88
CA GLU A 64 14.52 -24.54 2.00
C GLU A 64 13.21 -25.00 2.68
N GLY A 65 12.20 -25.26 1.86
CA GLY A 65 10.96 -25.92 2.29
C GLY A 65 9.87 -24.97 2.76
N ARG A 66 8.87 -25.55 3.42
CA ARG A 66 7.68 -24.87 3.93
C ARG A 66 7.66 -25.05 5.43
N ILE A 67 7.71 -23.93 6.14
CA ILE A 67 7.64 -23.86 7.59
C ILE A 67 6.23 -23.46 7.99
N ILE A 68 5.66 -24.20 8.93
CA ILE A 68 4.35 -23.90 9.50
C ILE A 68 4.50 -23.71 11.00
N VAL A 69 4.11 -22.55 11.51
CA VAL A 69 3.93 -22.29 12.94
C VAL A 69 2.43 -22.13 13.19
N ARG A 70 1.83 -23.11 13.87
CA ARG A 70 0.37 -23.11 14.13
C ARG A 70 -0.09 -22.11 15.19
N GLY A 71 0.86 -21.54 15.93
CA GLY A 71 0.60 -20.43 16.86
C GLY A 71 1.30 -19.15 16.43
N ASP A 72 1.63 -18.34 17.42
CA ASP A 72 2.37 -17.10 17.22
C ASP A 72 3.87 -17.41 17.09
N LEU A 73 4.58 -16.69 16.22
CA LEU A 73 6.04 -16.74 16.13
C LEU A 73 6.62 -15.45 16.71
N LYS A 74 7.39 -15.58 17.80
CA LYS A 74 8.12 -14.47 18.40
C LYS A 74 9.62 -14.72 18.35
N SER A 75 10.33 -13.89 17.58
CA SER A 75 11.80 -13.87 17.53
C SER A 75 12.31 -12.61 18.22
N ALA A 76 13.34 -12.72 19.05
CA ALA A 76 14.01 -11.54 19.60
C ALA A 76 14.88 -10.83 18.56
N GLY A 77 15.39 -11.59 17.60
CA GLY A 77 16.21 -11.17 16.47
C GLY A 77 15.48 -11.41 15.16
N ASP A 78 16.16 -12.08 14.23
CA ASP A 78 15.72 -12.18 12.85
C ASP A 78 14.91 -13.46 12.59
N VAL A 79 14.08 -13.40 11.56
CA VAL A 79 13.38 -14.55 10.98
C VAL A 79 13.79 -14.65 9.52
N GLU A 80 14.62 -15.63 9.18
CA GLU A 80 15.17 -15.84 7.84
C GLU A 80 14.70 -17.18 7.27
N VAL A 81 14.05 -17.17 6.11
CA VAL A 81 13.59 -18.38 5.41
C VAL A 81 14.07 -18.38 3.97
N ARG A 82 15.24 -19.00 3.75
CA ARG A 82 15.88 -19.12 2.45
C ARG A 82 15.20 -20.18 1.60
N ASN A 83 15.04 -19.89 0.31
CA ASN A 83 14.47 -20.76 -0.70
C ASN A 83 13.12 -21.39 -0.30
N GLY A 84 12.36 -20.74 0.60
CA GLY A 84 11.25 -21.36 1.31
C GLY A 84 10.06 -20.43 1.55
N GLU A 85 9.04 -21.00 2.18
CA GLU A 85 7.81 -20.30 2.57
C GLU A 85 7.59 -20.41 4.07
N LEU A 86 7.14 -19.33 4.69
CA LEU A 86 6.77 -19.28 6.10
C LEU A 86 5.27 -19.01 6.25
N MET A 87 4.59 -19.89 6.98
CA MET A 87 3.20 -19.73 7.37
C MET A 87 3.08 -19.66 8.89
N VAL A 88 2.56 -18.55 9.39
CA VAL A 88 2.25 -18.33 10.81
C VAL A 88 0.73 -18.21 10.95
N GLU A 89 0.11 -19.18 11.61
CA GLU A 89 -1.35 -19.19 11.84
C GLU A 89 -1.75 -18.24 12.99
N GLY A 90 -0.79 -17.79 13.79
CA GLY A 90 -0.94 -16.71 14.77
C GLY A 90 -0.40 -15.36 14.28
N SER A 91 0.15 -14.60 15.23
CA SER A 91 0.86 -13.35 14.99
C SER A 91 2.37 -13.56 14.83
N LEU A 92 3.03 -12.64 14.12
CA LEU A 92 4.47 -12.61 13.94
C LEU A 92 5.05 -11.35 14.61
N ASP A 93 6.04 -11.51 15.50
CA ASP A 93 6.77 -10.43 16.15
C ASP A 93 8.26 -10.73 16.09
N ALA A 94 9.03 -9.92 15.35
CA ALA A 94 10.46 -10.09 15.12
C ALA A 94 11.17 -8.73 15.01
N ARG A 95 12.50 -8.72 14.98
CA ARG A 95 13.26 -7.51 14.62
C ARG A 95 13.25 -7.28 13.12
N SER A 96 13.61 -8.29 12.33
CA SER A 96 13.58 -8.27 10.87
C SER A 96 13.08 -9.61 10.35
N VAL A 97 12.45 -9.60 9.18
CA VAL A 97 11.88 -10.78 8.54
C VAL A 97 12.31 -10.82 7.07
N ASP A 98 13.03 -11.87 6.69
CA ASP A 98 13.51 -12.12 5.34
C ASP A 98 13.00 -13.50 4.86
N VAL A 99 12.19 -13.51 3.80
CA VAL A 99 11.60 -14.74 3.24
C VAL A 99 11.64 -14.72 1.71
N ASP A 100 12.47 -15.58 1.12
CA ASP A 100 12.71 -15.60 -0.34
C ASP A 100 11.45 -15.73 -1.20
N LYS A 101 10.43 -16.48 -0.75
CA LYS A 101 9.25 -16.80 -1.59
C LYS A 101 7.94 -16.24 -1.05
N ARG A 102 7.46 -16.74 0.09
CA ARG A 102 6.14 -16.36 0.61
C ARG A 102 6.10 -16.33 2.12
N LEU A 103 5.60 -15.24 2.65
CA LEU A 103 5.22 -15.09 4.05
C LEU A 103 3.69 -14.93 4.16
N SER A 104 3.06 -15.78 4.97
CA SER A 104 1.66 -15.65 5.33
C SER A 104 1.48 -15.61 6.85
N VAL A 105 0.83 -14.56 7.35
CA VAL A 105 0.51 -14.37 8.77
C VAL A 105 -1.00 -14.23 8.91
N SER A 106 -1.63 -15.09 9.70
CA SER A 106 -3.11 -15.13 9.80
C SER A 106 -3.69 -14.11 10.78
N LYS A 107 -2.85 -13.48 11.61
CA LYS A 107 -3.22 -12.36 12.47
C LYS A 107 -2.34 -11.15 12.15
N ASP A 108 -1.77 -10.52 13.18
CA ASP A 108 -0.96 -9.31 13.05
C ASP A 108 0.52 -9.64 12.85
N ALA A 109 1.21 -8.80 12.07
CA ALA A 109 2.64 -8.90 11.82
C ALA A 109 3.36 -7.61 12.26
N LYS A 110 4.47 -7.77 12.99
CA LYS A 110 5.30 -6.67 13.45
C LYS A 110 6.79 -6.99 13.28
N ALA A 111 7.49 -6.09 12.61
CA ALA A 111 8.94 -6.08 12.52
C ALA A 111 9.44 -4.66 12.25
N GLU A 112 10.73 -4.41 12.24
CA GLU A 112 11.27 -3.18 11.66
C GLU A 112 11.22 -3.26 10.14
N ASP A 113 11.67 -4.37 9.57
CA ASP A 113 11.80 -4.56 8.13
C ASP A 113 11.21 -5.92 7.71
N PHE A 114 10.44 -5.93 6.63
CA PHE A 114 9.99 -7.13 5.93
C PHE A 114 10.57 -7.13 4.51
N ASP A 115 11.40 -8.12 4.20
CA ASP A 115 11.89 -8.41 2.85
C ASP A 115 11.28 -9.76 2.41
N VAL A 116 10.46 -9.73 1.35
CA VAL A 116 9.80 -10.94 0.85
C VAL A 116 9.87 -11.01 -0.66
N GLY A 117 10.69 -11.92 -1.19
CA GLY A 117 10.95 -11.97 -2.62
C GLY A 117 9.73 -12.21 -3.52
N GLY A 118 8.67 -12.85 -3.01
CA GLY A 118 7.45 -13.14 -3.78
C GLY A 118 6.18 -12.51 -3.23
N MET A 119 5.65 -13.03 -2.12
CA MET A 119 4.34 -12.61 -1.60
C MET A 119 4.31 -12.49 -0.08
N LEU A 120 3.90 -11.31 0.40
CA LEU A 120 3.58 -11.05 1.80
C LEU A 120 2.06 -10.94 1.96
N GLY A 121 1.46 -11.83 2.75
CA GLY A 121 0.04 -11.80 3.08
C GLY A 121 -0.19 -11.76 4.59
N VAL A 122 -0.84 -10.71 5.08
CA VAL A 122 -1.19 -10.53 6.49
C VAL A 122 -2.71 -10.36 6.60
N SER A 123 -3.41 -11.30 7.21
CA SER A 123 -4.87 -11.20 7.35
C SER A 123 -5.30 -10.14 8.37
N GLY A 124 -4.46 -9.89 9.39
CA GLY A 124 -4.65 -8.82 10.37
C GLY A 124 -3.96 -7.52 9.95
N SER A 125 -3.41 -6.80 10.93
CA SER A 125 -2.70 -5.53 10.72
C SER A 125 -1.19 -5.75 10.64
N ILE A 126 -0.50 -4.83 9.97
CA ILE A 126 0.97 -4.83 9.89
C ILE A 126 1.52 -3.53 10.45
N THR A 127 2.62 -3.63 11.21
CA THR A 127 3.40 -2.49 11.67
C THR A 127 4.86 -2.71 11.33
N ALA A 128 5.42 -1.81 10.51
CA ALA A 128 6.81 -1.87 10.08
C ALA A 128 7.40 -0.47 9.82
N ARG A 129 8.72 -0.39 9.69
CA ARG A 129 9.40 0.77 9.11
C ARG A 129 9.49 0.62 7.59
N SER A 130 9.90 -0.56 7.12
CA SER A 130 10.05 -0.86 5.70
C SER A 130 9.41 -2.18 5.32
N VAL A 131 8.79 -2.21 4.14
CA VAL A 131 8.29 -3.43 3.49
C VAL A 131 8.78 -3.42 2.04
N ASP A 132 9.60 -4.41 1.68
CA ASP A 132 10.07 -4.69 0.33
C ASP A 132 9.48 -6.04 -0.11
N VAL A 133 8.72 -6.04 -1.21
CA VAL A 133 8.09 -7.26 -1.74
C VAL A 133 8.21 -7.34 -3.25
N GLY A 134 8.91 -8.35 -3.76
CA GLY A 134 9.13 -8.50 -5.21
C GLY A 134 7.85 -8.72 -6.03
N GLY A 135 6.80 -9.31 -5.45
CA GLY A 135 5.55 -9.63 -6.15
C GLY A 135 4.33 -8.91 -5.59
N SER A 136 3.72 -9.44 -4.52
CA SER A 136 2.44 -8.90 -4.02
C SER A 136 2.37 -8.77 -2.51
N PHE A 137 1.90 -7.63 -2.05
CA PHE A 137 1.69 -7.31 -0.65
C PHE A 137 0.20 -7.16 -0.35
N LYS A 138 -0.33 -7.98 0.56
CA LYS A 138 -1.75 -8.00 0.93
C LYS A 138 -1.94 -7.87 2.43
N VAL A 139 -2.81 -6.96 2.84
CA VAL A 139 -3.15 -6.71 4.25
C VAL A 139 -4.67 -6.63 4.42
N GLY A 140 -5.24 -7.46 5.28
CA GLY A 140 -6.68 -7.43 5.60
C GLY A 140 -7.06 -6.32 6.59
N GLY A 141 -6.13 -5.93 7.45
CA GLY A 141 -6.29 -4.88 8.45
C GLY A 141 -5.60 -3.56 8.09
N THR A 142 -5.20 -2.82 9.12
CA THR A 142 -4.49 -1.54 8.98
C THR A 142 -3.02 -1.78 8.67
N ALA A 143 -2.44 -0.94 7.82
CA ALA A 143 -1.00 -0.94 7.56
C ALA A 143 -0.39 0.35 8.12
N ILE A 144 0.52 0.22 9.09
CA ILE A 144 1.34 1.32 9.60
C ILE A 144 2.77 1.04 9.15
N VAL A 145 3.16 1.62 8.02
CA VAL A 145 4.44 1.34 7.35
C VAL A 145 5.00 2.62 6.76
N ASP A 146 6.21 3.02 7.16
CA ASP A 146 6.79 4.27 6.66
C ASP A 146 7.14 4.17 5.17
N ASN A 147 7.78 3.09 4.73
CA ASN A 147 8.14 2.87 3.32
C ASN A 147 7.64 1.51 2.81
N ILE A 148 6.92 1.53 1.69
CA ILE A 148 6.45 0.35 0.96
C ILE A 148 7.08 0.39 -0.43
N ASP A 149 7.85 -0.64 -0.79
CA ASP A 149 8.39 -0.89 -2.12
C ASP A 149 7.88 -2.26 -2.61
N VAL A 150 7.10 -2.28 -3.69
CA VAL A 150 6.51 -3.52 -4.20
C VAL A 150 6.58 -3.60 -5.72
N GLY A 151 7.27 -4.61 -6.24
CA GLY A 151 7.45 -4.79 -7.68
C GLY A 151 6.14 -5.01 -8.46
N GLY A 152 5.16 -5.70 -7.85
CA GLY A 152 3.89 -6.03 -8.49
C GLY A 152 2.70 -5.22 -7.97
N SER A 153 2.05 -5.68 -6.90
CA SER A 153 0.79 -5.08 -6.46
C SER A 153 0.59 -5.02 -4.95
N VAL A 154 -0.05 -3.95 -4.49
CA VAL A 154 -0.45 -3.74 -3.09
C VAL A 154 -1.98 -3.76 -2.97
N ASP A 155 -2.50 -4.52 -2.01
CA ASP A 155 -3.93 -4.55 -1.64
C ASP A 155 -4.08 -4.47 -0.12
N ILE A 156 -4.52 -3.30 0.38
CA ILE A 156 -4.70 -3.02 1.81
C ILE A 156 -6.18 -2.71 2.05
N GLN A 157 -6.88 -3.63 2.71
CA GLN A 157 -8.32 -3.53 2.98
C GLN A 157 -8.65 -2.60 4.17
N GLY A 158 -7.67 -2.28 5.01
CA GLY A 158 -7.76 -1.25 6.04
C GLY A 158 -7.14 0.08 5.61
N GLU A 159 -6.98 0.99 6.56
CA GLU A 159 -6.30 2.25 6.31
C GLU A 159 -4.79 2.05 6.22
N LEU A 160 -4.15 2.78 5.31
CA LEU A 160 -2.71 2.92 5.24
C LEU A 160 -2.30 4.19 5.98
N LYS A 161 -1.32 4.08 6.88
CA LYS A 161 -0.57 5.21 7.41
C LYS A 161 0.90 5.00 7.08
N GLY A 162 1.44 5.83 6.20
CA GLY A 162 2.83 5.72 5.76
C GLY A 162 3.39 7.01 5.22
N ALA A 163 4.67 6.99 4.86
CA ALA A 163 5.33 8.12 4.22
C ALA A 163 5.43 7.91 2.71
N LYS A 164 5.95 6.76 2.27
CA LYS A 164 6.25 6.46 0.87
C LYS A 164 5.66 5.13 0.41
N VAL A 165 5.11 5.14 -0.80
CA VAL A 165 4.60 3.97 -1.51
C VAL A 165 5.16 3.98 -2.92
N ASP A 166 6.00 3.02 -3.26
CA ASP A 166 6.53 2.79 -4.61
C ASP A 166 6.06 1.41 -5.09
N VAL A 167 5.28 1.39 -6.18
CA VAL A 167 4.68 0.15 -6.67
C VAL A 167 4.73 0.07 -8.19
N GLY A 168 5.42 -0.94 -8.73
CA GLY A 168 5.57 -1.10 -10.18
C GLY A 168 4.26 -1.33 -10.93
N GLY A 169 3.29 -2.04 -10.32
CA GLY A 169 2.01 -2.39 -10.93
C GLY A 169 0.84 -1.58 -10.39
N ALA A 170 0.09 -2.16 -9.44
CA ALA A 170 -1.20 -1.60 -9.02
C ALA A 170 -1.36 -1.53 -7.50
N VAL A 171 -2.05 -0.49 -7.04
CA VAL A 171 -2.33 -0.22 -5.63
C VAL A 171 -3.83 -0.09 -5.41
N SER A 172 -4.34 -0.83 -4.43
CA SER A 172 -5.71 -0.74 -3.91
C SER A 172 -5.66 -0.50 -2.41
N LEU A 173 -6.16 0.65 -1.96
CA LEU A 173 -6.24 1.02 -0.56
C LEU A 173 -7.69 1.23 -0.14
N ALA A 174 -8.01 0.91 1.11
CA ALA A 174 -9.26 1.37 1.68
C ALA A 174 -9.25 2.88 1.85
N GLY A 175 -8.13 3.49 2.26
CA GLY A 175 -7.98 4.92 2.47
C GLY A 175 -6.80 5.18 3.40
N GLY A 176 -6.75 6.37 4.01
CA GLY A 176 -5.76 6.70 5.03
C GLY A 176 -4.91 7.92 4.68
N GLU A 177 -3.63 7.87 5.03
CA GLU A 177 -2.70 8.99 4.91
C GLU A 177 -1.32 8.54 4.42
N VAL A 178 -0.87 9.14 3.32
CA VAL A 178 0.50 9.01 2.79
C VAL A 178 1.17 10.38 2.85
N SER A 179 2.10 10.55 3.78
CA SER A 179 2.60 11.90 4.12
C SER A 179 3.61 12.48 3.13
N ASP A 180 4.25 11.66 2.28
CA ASP A 180 5.28 12.12 1.35
C ASP A 180 4.91 11.87 -0.11
N GLN A 181 4.94 10.62 -0.57
CA GLN A 181 4.72 10.30 -1.98
C GLN A 181 4.09 8.93 -2.21
N VAL A 182 3.20 8.87 -3.19
CA VAL A 182 2.72 7.66 -3.86
C VAL A 182 3.25 7.67 -5.29
N ASP A 183 4.07 6.69 -5.64
CA ASP A 183 4.57 6.43 -7.00
C ASP A 183 4.06 5.06 -7.47
N VAL A 184 3.29 5.04 -8.56
CA VAL A 184 2.70 3.80 -9.09
C VAL A 184 2.81 3.73 -10.60
N GLY A 185 3.48 2.70 -11.11
CA GLY A 185 3.65 2.53 -12.56
C GLY A 185 2.34 2.30 -13.32
N GLY A 186 1.40 1.55 -12.75
CA GLY A 186 0.12 1.19 -13.36
C GLY A 186 -1.05 2.01 -12.83
N SER A 187 -1.76 1.49 -11.83
CA SER A 187 -3.03 2.08 -11.37
C SER A 187 -3.14 2.19 -9.86
N PHE A 188 -3.69 3.29 -9.38
CA PHE A 188 -3.94 3.54 -7.97
C PHE A 188 -5.43 3.72 -7.69
N THR A 189 -5.97 3.01 -6.69
CA THR A 189 -7.36 3.14 -6.25
C THR A 189 -7.44 3.32 -4.74
N SER A 190 -8.21 4.31 -4.30
CA SER A 190 -8.64 4.47 -2.90
C SER A 190 -10.17 4.40 -2.82
N SER A 191 -10.71 3.57 -1.95
CA SER A 191 -12.16 3.40 -1.79
C SER A 191 -12.81 4.36 -0.79
N LYS A 192 -12.06 4.88 0.18
CA LYS A 192 -12.42 5.91 1.16
C LYS A 192 -11.48 7.11 0.98
N PRO A 193 -11.69 8.22 1.73
CA PRO A 193 -10.86 9.41 1.60
C PRO A 193 -9.39 9.13 1.87
N LEU A 194 -8.55 9.72 1.02
CA LEU A 194 -7.11 9.65 1.14
C LEU A 194 -6.55 11.04 1.41
N LYS A 195 -5.64 11.12 2.38
CA LYS A 195 -4.74 12.25 2.55
C LYS A 195 -3.40 11.93 1.90
N PHE A 196 -2.91 12.82 1.04
CA PHE A 196 -1.66 12.58 0.32
C PHE A 196 -0.87 13.88 0.12
N ASN A 197 0.45 13.80 0.04
CA ASN A 197 1.27 14.96 -0.32
C ASN A 197 1.55 15.00 -1.84
N ARG A 198 2.04 13.90 -2.42
CA ARG A 198 2.21 13.73 -3.87
C ARG A 198 1.66 12.39 -4.34
N ILE A 199 0.93 12.39 -5.45
CA ILE A 199 0.57 11.20 -6.23
C ILE A 199 1.23 11.34 -7.60
N ASP A 200 1.98 10.33 -8.00
CA ASP A 200 2.64 10.20 -9.30
C ASP A 200 2.28 8.83 -9.86
N VAL A 201 1.48 8.77 -10.93
CA VAL A 201 0.94 7.51 -11.46
C VAL A 201 1.01 7.46 -12.98
N GLY A 202 1.70 6.46 -13.52
CA GLY A 202 1.87 6.31 -14.96
C GLY A 202 0.55 6.08 -15.71
N GLY A 203 -0.36 5.29 -15.14
CA GLY A 203 -1.65 4.93 -15.76
C GLY A 203 -2.84 5.72 -15.23
N SER A 204 -3.52 5.21 -14.20
CA SER A 204 -4.81 5.76 -13.77
C SER A 204 -5.01 5.80 -12.26
N VAL A 205 -5.67 6.85 -11.79
CA VAL A 205 -6.00 7.10 -10.39
C VAL A 205 -7.51 7.15 -10.21
N ILE A 206 -8.05 6.44 -9.21
CA ILE A 206 -9.45 6.52 -8.79
C ILE A 206 -9.53 6.78 -7.27
N LEU A 207 -10.10 7.93 -6.89
CA LEU A 207 -10.45 8.27 -5.50
C LEU A 207 -11.97 8.22 -5.34
N THR A 208 -12.49 7.13 -4.78
CA THR A 208 -13.93 6.83 -4.76
C THR A 208 -14.74 7.79 -3.87
N GLU A 209 -14.15 8.25 -2.77
CA GLU A 209 -14.80 9.24 -1.88
C GLU A 209 -14.06 10.59 -1.89
N GLY A 210 -13.20 10.81 -2.88
CA GLY A 210 -12.35 12.00 -2.97
C GLY A 210 -11.20 11.97 -1.96
N GLY A 211 -10.73 13.15 -1.57
CA GLY A 211 -9.57 13.26 -0.69
C GLY A 211 -9.07 14.68 -0.52
N GLN A 212 -7.94 14.79 0.17
CA GLN A 212 -7.23 16.05 0.34
C GLN A 212 -5.75 15.79 0.10
N GLY A 213 -5.13 16.56 -0.79
CA GLY A 213 -3.69 16.44 -0.94
C GLY A 213 -2.99 17.61 -1.60
N GLY A 214 -1.73 17.37 -1.93
CA GLY A 214 -0.87 18.32 -2.62
C GLY A 214 -0.92 18.12 -4.13
N ARG A 215 0.13 17.54 -4.69
CA ARG A 215 0.32 17.42 -6.14
C ARG A 215 -0.17 16.08 -6.68
N VAL A 216 -0.80 16.12 -7.84
CA VAL A 216 -1.24 14.94 -8.60
C VAL A 216 -0.64 15.01 -9.99
N ASP A 217 0.14 14.01 -10.36
CA ASP A 217 0.73 13.81 -11.69
C ASP A 217 0.27 12.46 -12.22
N VAL A 218 -0.49 12.44 -13.31
CA VAL A 218 -1.04 11.19 -13.87
C VAL A 218 -0.91 11.15 -15.39
N GLY A 219 -0.27 10.11 -15.92
CA GLY A 219 -0.09 9.96 -17.37
C GLY A 219 -1.40 9.77 -18.13
N GLY A 220 -2.32 8.96 -17.60
CA GLY A 220 -3.57 8.57 -18.27
C GLY A 220 -4.82 9.28 -17.76
N ARG A 221 -5.43 8.77 -16.68
CA ARG A 221 -6.73 9.25 -16.20
C ARG A 221 -6.75 9.44 -14.70
N PHE A 222 -7.26 10.58 -14.24
CA PHE A 222 -7.57 10.85 -12.84
C PHE A 222 -9.08 10.98 -12.64
N GLU A 223 -9.65 10.19 -11.73
CA GLU A 223 -11.06 10.23 -11.36
C GLU A 223 -11.19 10.39 -9.84
N SER A 224 -11.77 11.49 -9.38
CA SER A 224 -12.26 11.64 -8.01
C SER A 224 -13.78 11.64 -8.04
N ARG A 225 -14.45 10.64 -7.46
CA ARG A 225 -15.93 10.60 -7.44
C ARG A 225 -16.53 11.49 -6.37
N GLY A 226 -15.76 11.83 -5.34
CA GLY A 226 -16.10 12.82 -4.32
C GLY A 226 -15.48 14.20 -4.59
N SER A 227 -15.67 15.11 -3.64
CA SER A 227 -14.97 16.40 -3.64
C SER A 227 -13.48 16.21 -3.38
N LEU A 228 -12.65 17.08 -3.95
CA LEU A 228 -11.20 17.00 -3.87
C LEU A 228 -10.59 18.36 -3.55
N THR A 229 -9.76 18.40 -2.52
CA THR A 229 -8.85 19.53 -2.29
C THR A 229 -7.44 19.14 -2.74
N PHE A 230 -6.80 19.99 -3.53
CA PHE A 230 -5.48 19.73 -4.11
C PHE A 230 -4.64 21.01 -4.19
N GLU A 231 -3.32 20.87 -4.34
CA GLU A 231 -2.47 21.99 -4.78
C GLU A 231 -2.50 22.06 -6.30
N THR A 232 -1.91 21.07 -6.99
CA THR A 232 -1.85 21.02 -8.44
C THR A 232 -2.30 19.67 -8.98
N ILE A 233 -2.95 19.68 -10.15
CA ILE A 233 -3.27 18.47 -10.92
C ILE A 233 -2.68 18.63 -12.32
N GLU A 234 -1.79 17.72 -12.70
CA GLU A 234 -1.21 17.61 -14.04
C GLU A 234 -1.57 16.24 -14.60
N VAL A 235 -2.35 16.19 -15.68
CA VAL A 235 -2.81 14.93 -16.25
C VAL A 235 -2.72 14.93 -17.77
N GLY A 236 -2.04 13.94 -18.33
CA GLY A 236 -1.86 13.82 -19.78
C GLY A 236 -3.18 13.58 -20.54
N GLY A 237 -4.09 12.79 -19.97
CA GLY A 237 -5.36 12.42 -20.60
C GLY A 237 -6.57 13.14 -20.00
N THR A 238 -7.27 12.48 -19.08
CA THR A 238 -8.61 12.91 -18.63
C THR A 238 -8.68 13.09 -17.12
N VAL A 239 -9.31 14.18 -16.69
CA VAL A 239 -9.64 14.47 -15.28
C VAL A 239 -11.15 14.51 -15.10
N GLU A 240 -11.64 13.81 -14.10
CA GLU A 240 -13.05 13.83 -13.70
C GLU A 240 -13.17 14.03 -12.17
N ILE A 241 -13.91 15.06 -11.76
CA ILE A 241 -14.25 15.33 -10.36
C ILE A 241 -15.78 15.29 -10.21
N GLY A 242 -16.30 14.28 -9.50
CA GLY A 242 -17.73 14.10 -9.27
C GLY A 242 -18.31 15.06 -8.23
N GLY A 243 -17.47 15.63 -7.35
CA GLY A 243 -17.86 16.63 -6.35
C GLY A 243 -17.37 18.04 -6.69
N ASP A 244 -17.11 18.82 -5.64
CA ASP A 244 -16.46 20.13 -5.77
C ASP A 244 -14.93 19.94 -5.85
N GLY A 245 -14.27 20.77 -6.64
CA GLY A 245 -12.81 20.84 -6.73
C GLY A 245 -12.30 22.17 -6.18
N ASP A 246 -11.39 22.12 -5.21
CA ASP A 246 -10.76 23.32 -4.63
C ASP A 246 -9.24 23.17 -4.64
N GLY A 247 -8.53 24.03 -5.39
CA GLY A 247 -7.08 23.95 -5.47
C GLY A 247 -6.36 25.18 -5.99
N VAL A 248 -5.10 25.01 -6.42
CA VAL A 248 -4.28 26.10 -6.96
C VAL A 248 -4.38 26.13 -8.48
N ALA A 249 -3.95 25.07 -9.15
CA ALA A 249 -3.91 25.01 -10.61
C ALA A 249 -4.22 23.62 -11.15
N ILE A 250 -4.72 23.57 -12.38
CA ILE A 250 -4.98 22.33 -13.14
C ILE A 250 -4.40 22.49 -14.55
N ASP A 251 -3.65 21.49 -15.01
CA ASP A 251 -3.21 21.33 -16.40
C ASP A 251 -3.62 19.93 -16.92
N VAL A 252 -4.42 19.90 -17.98
CA VAL A 252 -4.94 18.66 -18.55
C VAL A 252 -4.72 18.65 -20.06
N GLY A 253 -4.00 17.65 -20.56
CA GLY A 253 -3.75 17.51 -22.00
C GLY A 253 -5.01 17.21 -22.81
N GLY A 254 -5.95 16.44 -22.25
CA GLY A 254 -7.19 16.01 -22.91
C GLY A 254 -8.44 16.71 -22.39
N THR A 255 -9.19 16.03 -21.52
CA THR A 255 -10.53 16.48 -21.09
C THR A 255 -10.57 16.71 -19.58
N PHE A 256 -11.13 17.84 -19.17
CA PHE A 256 -11.43 18.13 -17.78
C PHE A 256 -12.94 18.17 -17.57
N GLN A 257 -13.43 17.48 -16.53
CA GLN A 257 -14.83 17.55 -16.12
C GLN A 257 -14.95 17.66 -14.60
N THR A 258 -15.80 18.57 -14.13
CA THR A 258 -16.30 18.58 -12.76
C THR A 258 -17.83 18.62 -12.75
N SER A 259 -18.47 17.90 -11.82
CA SER A 259 -19.93 17.98 -11.63
C SER A 259 -20.35 19.02 -10.60
N GLY A 260 -19.42 19.43 -9.72
CA GLY A 260 -19.63 20.47 -8.71
C GLY A 260 -19.08 21.82 -9.14
N ASN A 261 -18.76 22.64 -8.13
CA ASN A 261 -18.02 23.87 -8.33
C ASN A 261 -16.54 23.57 -8.54
N LEU A 262 -15.84 24.44 -9.26
CA LEU A 262 -14.39 24.45 -9.33
C LEU A 262 -13.87 25.81 -8.87
N THR A 263 -13.07 25.80 -7.81
CA THR A 263 -12.35 26.98 -7.31
C THR A 263 -10.85 26.76 -7.47
N LEU A 264 -10.21 27.60 -8.25
CA LEU A 264 -8.76 27.64 -8.42
C LEU A 264 -8.22 28.99 -7.99
N LYS A 265 -7.03 28.98 -7.38
CA LYS A 265 -6.31 30.21 -7.04
C LYS A 265 -5.50 30.76 -8.21
N GLU A 266 -5.23 29.95 -9.23
CA GLU A 266 -4.42 30.31 -10.39
C GLU A 266 -5.12 29.84 -11.67
N ASP A 267 -4.50 28.92 -12.42
CA ASP A 267 -4.82 28.63 -13.80
C ASP A 267 -5.61 27.32 -13.97
N LEU A 268 -6.59 27.33 -14.87
CA LEU A 268 -7.12 26.12 -15.50
C LEU A 268 -6.64 26.06 -16.95
N ARG A 269 -5.79 25.09 -17.27
CA ARG A 269 -5.34 24.79 -18.64
C ARG A 269 -5.89 23.46 -19.11
N VAL A 270 -6.56 23.47 -20.25
CA VAL A 270 -7.13 22.25 -20.84
C VAL A 270 -6.88 22.23 -22.34
N GLY A 271 -6.10 21.26 -22.82
CA GLY A 271 -5.77 21.14 -24.25
C GLY A 271 -6.98 20.80 -25.13
N GLY A 272 -7.94 20.02 -24.60
CA GLY A 272 -9.16 19.61 -25.29
C GLY A 272 -10.42 20.32 -24.79
N ARG A 273 -11.26 19.60 -24.04
CA ARG A 273 -12.58 20.09 -23.60
C ARG A 273 -12.66 20.22 -22.09
N ALA A 274 -13.23 21.33 -21.62
CA ALA A 274 -13.52 21.58 -20.21
C ALA A 274 -15.03 21.62 -19.96
N ARG A 275 -15.54 20.87 -18.98
CA ARG A 275 -16.94 20.89 -18.53
C ARG A 275 -17.04 21.15 -17.04
N ILE A 276 -17.76 22.21 -16.66
CA ILE A 276 -17.98 22.59 -15.26
C ILE A 276 -19.48 22.59 -15.00
N GLY A 277 -19.95 21.64 -14.19
CA GLY A 277 -21.38 21.44 -13.93
C GLY A 277 -22.05 22.51 -13.07
N LYS A 278 -21.28 23.40 -12.43
CA LYS A 278 -21.79 24.53 -11.64
C LYS A 278 -20.95 25.79 -11.87
N ALA A 279 -20.45 26.43 -10.80
CA ALA A 279 -19.64 27.64 -10.89
C ALA A 279 -18.16 27.31 -11.07
N LEU A 280 -17.52 28.04 -11.98
CA LEU A 280 -16.07 28.10 -12.18
C LEU A 280 -15.55 29.41 -11.59
N ARG A 281 -14.63 29.34 -10.63
CA ARG A 281 -13.94 30.48 -10.01
C ARG A 281 -12.43 30.30 -10.18
N LEU A 282 -11.76 31.22 -10.86
CA LEU A 282 -10.32 31.13 -11.13
C LEU A 282 -9.67 32.49 -11.42
N ASN A 283 -8.35 32.53 -11.54
CA ASN A 283 -7.64 33.73 -12.00
C ASN A 283 -7.49 33.74 -13.53
N SER A 284 -6.96 32.65 -14.11
CA SER A 284 -6.76 32.51 -15.54
C SER A 284 -7.34 31.21 -16.11
N LEU A 285 -7.85 31.30 -17.33
CA LEU A 285 -8.43 30.18 -18.06
C LEU A 285 -7.88 30.12 -19.48
N ASP A 286 -7.31 28.97 -19.84
CA ASP A 286 -6.86 28.63 -21.19
C ASP A 286 -7.43 27.27 -21.62
N VAL A 287 -8.32 27.29 -22.61
CA VAL A 287 -8.90 26.08 -23.18
C VAL A 287 -8.65 26.05 -24.68
N GLY A 288 -7.85 25.07 -25.11
CA GLY A 288 -7.47 24.90 -26.52
C GLY A 288 -8.63 24.48 -27.42
N GLY A 289 -9.62 23.78 -26.87
CA GLY A 289 -10.84 23.35 -27.55
C GLY A 289 -12.09 24.08 -27.07
N GLU A 290 -12.98 23.34 -26.39
CA GLU A 290 -14.34 23.78 -26.04
C GLU A 290 -14.51 23.87 -24.52
N ILE A 291 -15.19 24.90 -24.04
CA ILE A 291 -15.60 25.03 -22.64
C ILE A 291 -17.12 25.12 -22.50
N GLU A 292 -17.66 24.39 -21.52
CA GLU A 292 -19.06 24.43 -21.11
C GLU A 292 -19.10 24.63 -19.59
N ALA A 293 -19.71 25.72 -19.13
CA ALA A 293 -19.85 26.03 -17.71
C ALA A 293 -21.17 26.79 -17.46
N ASP A 294 -21.88 26.45 -16.39
CA ASP A 294 -23.14 27.12 -16.01
C ASP A 294 -22.87 28.58 -15.58
N LEU A 295 -21.74 28.83 -14.93
CA LEU A 295 -21.31 30.16 -14.50
C LEU A 295 -19.78 30.23 -14.46
N VAL A 296 -19.20 31.29 -15.02
CA VAL A 296 -17.76 31.58 -14.94
C VAL A 296 -17.54 32.92 -14.25
N GLU A 297 -16.79 32.91 -13.16
CA GLU A 297 -16.33 34.09 -12.43
C GLU A 297 -14.79 34.09 -12.44
N ALA A 298 -14.18 34.88 -13.32
CA ALA A 298 -12.73 35.01 -13.43
C ALA A 298 -12.27 36.39 -12.94
N GLN A 299 -11.17 36.45 -12.18
CA GLN A 299 -10.66 37.72 -11.65
C GLN A 299 -9.82 38.53 -12.65
N ASP A 300 -9.11 37.86 -13.58
CA ASP A 300 -8.17 38.54 -14.50
C ASP A 300 -8.42 38.22 -15.98
N GLU A 301 -7.84 37.14 -16.52
CA GLU A 301 -7.81 36.87 -17.96
C GLU A 301 -8.59 35.61 -18.34
N VAL A 302 -9.38 35.73 -19.40
CA VAL A 302 -10.23 34.68 -19.92
C VAL A 302 -9.95 34.51 -21.40
N ASN A 303 -9.30 33.40 -21.78
CA ASN A 303 -9.05 33.06 -23.18
C ASN A 303 -9.67 31.69 -23.51
N TRP A 304 -10.77 31.68 -24.25
CA TRP A 304 -11.35 30.47 -24.84
C TRP A 304 -11.73 30.69 -26.31
N LYS A 305 -11.75 29.62 -27.10
CA LYS A 305 -12.33 29.64 -28.44
C LYS A 305 -13.82 29.29 -28.37
N GLU A 306 -14.67 30.27 -28.61
CA GLU A 306 -16.13 30.10 -28.57
C GLU A 306 -16.67 29.62 -29.93
N GLU A 307 -17.22 28.40 -29.99
CA GLU A 307 -18.28 28.06 -30.94
C GLU A 307 -19.54 27.70 -30.15
N SER A 308 -20.37 28.72 -29.89
CA SER A 308 -21.74 28.69 -29.34
C SER A 308 -21.94 28.42 -27.84
N GLY A 309 -22.05 29.49 -27.04
CA GLY A 309 -22.74 29.44 -25.74
C GLY A 309 -22.51 30.67 -24.86
N GLN A 310 -23.51 31.54 -24.74
CA GLN A 310 -23.47 32.82 -24.01
C GLN A 310 -22.87 32.73 -22.60
N GLY A 311 -21.69 33.35 -22.41
CA GLY A 311 -21.15 33.73 -21.10
C GLY A 311 -20.96 35.25 -21.04
N THR A 312 -21.61 35.93 -20.09
CA THR A 312 -21.35 37.35 -19.80
C THR A 312 -20.22 37.47 -18.78
N SER A 313 -19.17 38.20 -19.13
CA SER A 313 -18.16 38.69 -18.20
C SER A 313 -18.71 39.87 -17.38
N THR A 314 -18.56 39.82 -16.06
CA THR A 314 -18.70 40.96 -15.14
C THR A 314 -17.61 40.89 -14.10
#